data_AF-A0ABD0RP17-F1
#
_entry.id   AF-A0ABD0RP17-F1
#
_cell.length_a   1.000
_cell.length_b   1.000
_cell.length_c   1.000
_cell.angle_alpha   90.00
_cell.angle_beta   90.00
_cell.angle_gamma   90.00
#
_symmetry.space_group_name_H-M   'P 1'
#
loop_
_entity.id
_entity.type
_entity.pdbx_description
1 polymer ?
#
loop_
_entity_poly.entity_id
_entity_poly.type
_entity_poly.pdbx_seq_one_letter_code
_entity_poly.pdbx_strand_id
1 'polypeptide(L)' 'HEAVLCALKECGIRHIDTSKRNGCEEALGKAVVDSGVPREELWLTSKLWPGDYGYQSAKQACRDSCARLG' A
#
# COMPACT_ATOMS: atom_id res chain seq x y z
N HIS A 1 -7.28 -4.96 -7.18
CA HIS A 1 -8.17 -3.89 -6.70
C HIS A 1 -9.40 -4.49 -6.02
N GLU A 2 -10.30 -5.17 -6.74
CA GLU A 2 -11.55 -5.72 -6.21
C GLU A 2 -11.41 -6.55 -4.92
N ALA A 3 -10.44 -7.46 -4.87
CA ALA A 3 -10.20 -8.29 -3.67
C ALA A 3 -9.90 -7.45 -2.42
N VAL A 4 -9.14 -6.37 -2.56
CA VAL A 4 -8.81 -5.46 -1.45
C VAL A 4 -10.04 -4.66 -1.06
N LEU A 5 -10.83 -4.22 -2.03
CA LEU A 5 -12.05 -3.46 -1.76
C LEU A 5 -13.07 -4.28 -0.96
N CYS A 6 -13.32 -5.53 -1.38
CA CYS A 6 -14.17 -6.47 -0.64
C CYS A 6 -13.62 -6.72 0.78
N ALA A 7 -12.31 -6.97 0.91
CA ALA A 7 -11.65 -7.15 2.21
C ALA A 7 -11.91 -5.97 3.17
N LEU A 8 -11.78 -4.73 2.68
CA LEU A 8 -11.96 -3.52 3.49
C LEU A 8 -13.43 -3.27 3.86
N LYS A 9 -14.35 -3.44 2.91
CA LYS A 9 -15.78 -3.09 3.07
C LYS A 9 -16.62 -4.19 3.71
N GLU A 10 -16.41 -5.42 3.29
CA GLU A 10 -17.29 -6.55 3.61
C GLU A 10 -16.69 -7.44 4.71
N CYS A 11 -15.37 -7.61 4.72
CA CYS A 11 -14.71 -8.50 5.68
C CYS A 11 -14.18 -7.79 6.92
N GLY A 12 -14.22 -6.45 6.96
CA GLY A 12 -13.73 -5.66 8.11
C GLY A 12 -12.21 -5.68 8.28
N ILE A 13 -11.45 -6.03 7.24
CA ILE A 13 -9.98 -6.04 7.31
C ILE A 13 -9.48 -4.60 7.45
N ARG A 14 -8.47 -4.41 8.30
CA ARG A 14 -7.83 -3.12 8.57
C ARG A 14 -6.30 -3.13 8.44
N HIS A 15 -5.70 -4.32 8.30
CA HIS A 15 -4.26 -4.48 8.10
C HIS A 15 -4.01 -5.11 6.73
N ILE A 16 -3.24 -4.42 5.89
CA ILE A 16 -2.83 -4.89 4.57
C ILE A 16 -1.30 -4.89 4.48
N ASP A 17 -0.75 -6.00 4.02
CA ASP A 17 0.68 -6.17 3.73
C ASP A 17 0.91 -6.27 2.22
N THR A 18 1.90 -5.52 1.72
CA THR A 18 2.30 -5.51 0.30
C THR A 18 3.82 -5.36 0.16
N SER A 19 4.31 -5.25 -1.08
CA SER A 19 5.67 -4.79 -1.37
C SER A 19 5.73 -4.06 -2.70
N LYS A 20 6.75 -3.21 -2.88
CA LYS A 20 7.04 -2.55 -4.17
C LYS A 20 7.09 -3.55 -5.33
N ARG A 21 7.65 -4.74 -5.13
CA ARG A 21 7.82 -5.76 -6.18
C ARG A 21 6.49 -6.37 -6.64
N ASN A 22 5.47 -6.39 -5.80
CA ASN A 22 4.17 -6.92 -6.20
C ASN A 22 3.55 -6.11 -7.35
N GLY A 23 3.97 -4.85 -7.54
CA GLY A 23 3.46 -3.98 -8.60
C GLY A 23 2.01 -3.54 -8.37
N CYS A 24 1.42 -3.82 -7.21
CA CYS A 24 0.01 -3.58 -6.91
C CYS A 24 -0.23 -2.34 -6.02
N GLU A 25 0.80 -1.55 -5.69
CA GLU A 25 0.67 -0.42 -4.76
C GLU A 25 -0.36 0.62 -5.25
N GLU A 26 -0.37 0.96 -6.54
CA GLU A 26 -1.37 1.89 -7.10
C GLU A 26 -2.79 1.32 -7.03
N ALA A 27 -2.97 0.04 -7.36
CA ALA A 27 -4.26 -0.62 -7.28
C ALA A 27 -4.77 -0.76 -5.83
N LEU A 28 -3.84 -0.91 -4.87
CA LEU A 28 -4.14 -0.89 -3.44
C LEU A 28 -4.54 0.51 -2.98
N GLY A 29 -3.78 1.55 -3.34
CA GLY A 29 -4.13 2.94 -3.01
C GLY A 29 -5.51 3.32 -3.54
N LYS A 30 -5.81 2.95 -4.79
CA LYS A 30 -7.16 3.13 -5.36
C LYS A 30 -8.24 2.39 -4.56
N ALA A 31 -8.00 1.15 -4.14
CA ALA A 31 -8.96 0.39 -3.34
C ALA A 31 -9.19 1.00 -1.95
N VAL A 32 -8.14 1.55 -1.32
CA VAL A 32 -8.24 2.28 -0.06
C VAL A 32 -9.15 3.49 -0.21
N VAL A 33 -8.94 4.32 -1.22
CA VAL A 33 -9.80 5.48 -1.50
C VAL A 33 -11.24 5.05 -1.80
N ASP A 34 -11.43 4.08 -2.69
CA ASP A 34 -12.76 3.61 -3.10
C ASP A 34 -13.52 2.91 -1.94
N SER A 35 -12.80 2.42 -0.92
CA SER A 35 -13.41 1.75 0.24
C SER A 35 -14.18 2.72 1.15
N GLY A 36 -13.75 3.98 1.21
CA GLY A 36 -14.28 4.99 2.14
C GLY A 36 -13.91 4.76 3.62
N VAL A 37 -13.05 3.78 3.93
CA VAL A 37 -12.58 3.55 5.31
C VAL A 37 -11.63 4.69 5.72
N PRO A 38 -11.80 5.29 6.92
CA PRO A 38 -10.90 6.34 7.40
C PRO A 38 -9.45 5.88 7.44
N ARG A 39 -8.51 6.74 7.02
CA ARG A 39 -7.10 6.37 6.88
C ARG A 39 -6.48 5.96 8.22
N GLU A 40 -6.89 6.59 9.31
CA GLU A 40 -6.45 6.31 10.67
C GLU A 40 -6.85 4.91 11.18
N GLU A 41 -7.85 4.29 10.57
CA GLU A 41 -8.23 2.90 10.87
C GLU A 41 -7.37 1.88 10.13
N LEU A 42 -6.57 2.31 9.16
CA LEU A 42 -5.82 1.41 8.26
C LEU A 42 -4.35 1.29 8.65
N TRP A 43 -3.89 0.04 8.74
CA TRP A 43 -2.48 -0.31 8.84
C TRP A 43 -1.98 -0.85 7.50
N LEU A 44 -1.11 -0.08 6.84
CA LEU A 44 -0.53 -0.44 5.54
C LEU A 44 0.96 -0.71 5.70
N THR A 45 1.40 -1.88 5.27
CA THR A 45 2.82 -2.28 5.29
C THR A 45 3.33 -2.48 3.87
N SER A 46 4.44 -1.83 3.50
CA SER A 46 5.21 -2.11 2.28
C SER A 46 6.67 -2.39 2.61
N LYS A 47 7.42 -2.91 1.64
CA LYS A 47 8.79 -3.41 1.82
C LYS A 47 9.72 -2.84 0.77
N LEU A 48 10.91 -2.48 1.21
CA LEU A 48 12.01 -2.10 0.33
C LEU A 48 12.50 -3.31 -0.47
N TRP A 49 12.77 -3.13 -1.76
CA TRP A 49 13.32 -4.19 -2.60
C TRP A 49 14.87 -4.14 -2.59
N PRO A 50 15.60 -5.27 -2.69
CA PRO A 50 17.06 -5.27 -2.71
C PRO A 50 17.72 -4.33 -3.72
N GLY A 51 17.07 -4.09 -4.87
CA GLY A 51 17.56 -3.14 -5.88
C GLY A 51 17.55 -1.67 -5.42
N ASP A 52 16.87 -1.36 -4.32
CA ASP A 52 16.76 0.00 -3.77
C ASP A 52 17.63 0.21 -2.52
N TYR A 53 18.45 -0.77 -2.12
CA TYR A 53 19.32 -0.65 -0.96
C TYR A 53 20.36 0.47 -1.14
N GLY A 54 20.61 1.21 -0.05
CA GLY A 54 21.42 2.43 -0.05
C GLY A 54 20.63 3.60 0.54
N TYR A 55 21.31 4.55 1.19
CA TYR A 55 20.62 5.58 1.96
C TYR A 55 19.68 6.46 1.11
N GLN A 56 20.17 6.96 -0.03
CA GLN A 56 19.38 7.84 -0.90
C GLN A 56 18.31 7.06 -1.68
N SER A 57 18.68 5.90 -2.23
CA SER A 57 17.76 5.04 -2.97
C SER A 57 16.62 4.53 -2.08
N ALA A 58 16.90 4.13 -0.84
CA ALA A 58 15.88 3.68 0.10
C ALA A 58 14.92 4.80 0.48
N LYS A 59 15.43 6.02 0.71
CA LYS A 59 14.58 7.19 0.97
C LYS A 59 13.69 7.51 -0.23
N GLN A 60 14.22 7.43 -1.44
CA GLN A 60 13.42 7.67 -2.66
C GLN A 60 12.36 6.57 -2.84
N ALA A 61 12.75 5.30 -2.77
CA ALA A 61 11.84 4.18 -2.92
C ALA A 61 10.70 4.19 -1.88
N CYS A 62 10.99 4.60 -0.64
CA CYS A 62 9.97 4.79 0.39
C CYS A 62 8.96 5.88 0.00
N ARG A 63 9.43 7.05 -0.45
CA ARG A 63 8.54 8.13 -0.93
C ARG A 63 7.71 7.69 -2.13
N ASP A 64 8.30 6.95 -3.06
CA ASP A 64 7.60 6.48 -4.25
C ASP A 64 6.49 5.48 -3.87
N SER A 65 6.75 4.59 -2.91
CA SER A 65 5.72 3.69 -2.37
C SER A 65 4.59 4.47 -1.67
N CYS A 66 4.90 5.49 -0.86
CA CYS A 66 3.88 6.36 -0.28
C CYS A 66 3.05 7.06 -1.37
N ALA A 67 3.69 7.59 -2.42
CA ALA A 67 2.99 8.26 -3.51
C ALA A 67 2.04 7.33 -4.28
N ARG A 68 2.43 6.05 -4.49
CA ARG A 68 1.56 5.06 -5.13
C ARG A 68 0.41 4.59 -4.23
N LEU A 69 0.63 4.51 -2.92
CA LEU A 69 -0.38 4.07 -1.95
C LEU A 69 -1.40 5.17 -1.62
N GLY A 70 -1.06 6.44 -1.85
CA GLY A 70 -1.86 7.60 -1.44
C GLY A 70 -1.76 7.87 0.06
#